data_AF-A0AAU6ENT0-F1
#
_entry.id   AF-A0AAU6ENT0-F1
#
_cell.length_a   1.000
_cell.length_b   1.000
_cell.length_c   1.000
_cell.angle_alpha   90.00
_cell.angle_beta   90.00
_cell.angle_gamma   90.00
#
_symmetry.space_group_name_H-M   'P 1'
#
loop_
_entity.id
_entity.type
_entity.pdbx_description
1 polymer ?
#
loop_
_entity_poly.entity_id
_entity_poly.type
_entity_poly.pdbx_seq_one_letter_code
_entity_poly.pdbx_strand_id
1 'polypeptide(L)'
;MSDAAQPTAAEVRAAAEAVKAALDRHLEAVEARTGEDDPAVYDAFNALAAAAEAYDERLYDRYDEVTPFEIPGADDALPPYGGPEEPHALSVLIRRDYAVVEPQRLLSQAQRIADLDPDADTDTGVGAVVGSSVHAAVGVLFGEYEPDEIASRHKEFGLEEGDSTLWVSAAEDLPEPGEWLNTPFDQADPTQVVCRFDVSSVFDEDELLDDEDVLEGEGV
;
A
#
# COMPACT_ATOMS: atom_id res chain seq x y z
N MET A 1 12.89 22.25 -28.26
CA MET A 1 13.62 21.83 -27.06
C MET A 1 13.91 23.12 -26.30
N SER A 2 13.11 23.44 -25.29
CA SER A 2 13.26 24.71 -24.53
C SER A 2 14.58 24.70 -23.79
N ASP A 3 15.37 25.74 -24.00
CA ASP A 3 16.55 26.10 -23.21
C ASP A 3 16.06 26.62 -21.85
N ALA A 4 15.76 25.72 -20.91
CA ALA A 4 15.50 26.09 -19.54
C ALA A 4 16.86 26.48 -18.92
N ALA A 5 17.00 27.74 -18.52
CA ALA A 5 18.23 28.22 -17.93
C ALA A 5 18.55 27.43 -16.65
N GLN A 6 19.75 26.81 -16.59
CA GLN A 6 20.19 26.10 -15.40
C GLN A 6 20.22 27.03 -14.17
N PRO A 7 19.78 26.56 -12.99
CA PRO A 7 19.78 27.37 -11.77
C PRO A 7 21.20 27.79 -11.39
N THR A 8 21.35 29.01 -10.91
CA THR A 8 22.63 29.58 -10.53
C THR A 8 23.10 29.06 -9.17
N ALA A 9 24.41 29.12 -8.91
CA ALA A 9 24.96 28.77 -7.60
C ALA A 9 24.44 29.68 -6.46
N ALA A 10 23.89 30.86 -6.77
CA ALA A 10 23.25 31.72 -5.78
C ALA A 10 21.87 31.18 -5.40
N GLU A 11 21.10 30.69 -6.37
CA GLU A 11 19.79 30.07 -6.14
C GLU A 11 19.90 28.78 -5.35
N VAL A 12 20.90 27.92 -5.63
CA VAL A 12 21.15 26.70 -4.83
C VAL A 12 21.46 27.07 -3.37
N ARG A 13 22.30 28.10 -3.14
CA ARG A 13 22.59 28.57 -1.78
C ARG A 13 21.35 29.15 -1.09
N ALA A 14 20.52 29.89 -1.82
CA ALA A 14 19.29 30.43 -1.27
C ALA A 14 18.31 29.32 -0.86
N ALA A 15 18.18 28.26 -1.67
CA ALA A 15 17.39 27.09 -1.32
C ALA A 15 17.95 26.36 -0.07
N ALA A 16 19.28 26.20 0.01
CA ALA A 16 19.92 25.62 1.20
C ALA A 16 19.64 26.44 2.48
N GLU A 17 19.66 27.77 2.39
CA GLU A 17 19.30 28.64 3.52
C GLU A 17 17.80 28.55 3.86
N ALA A 18 16.93 28.35 2.87
CA ALA A 18 15.50 28.13 3.10
C ALA A 18 15.23 26.84 3.88
N VAL A 19 15.96 25.75 3.57
CA VAL A 19 15.89 24.48 4.34
C VAL A 19 16.28 24.70 5.79
N LYS A 20 17.41 25.39 6.05
CA LYS A 20 17.86 25.68 7.42
C LYS A 20 16.81 26.49 8.19
N ALA A 21 16.29 27.55 7.58
CA ALA A 21 15.26 28.39 8.20
C ALA A 21 13.93 27.63 8.42
N ALA A 22 13.62 26.64 7.59
CA ALA A 22 12.46 25.77 7.79
C ALA A 22 12.70 24.77 8.93
N LEU A 23 13.92 24.26 9.06
CA LEU A 23 14.31 23.34 10.13
C LEU A 23 14.26 24.03 11.50
N ASP A 24 14.76 25.26 11.58
CA ASP A 24 14.66 26.08 12.80
C ASP A 24 13.19 26.33 13.19
N ARG A 25 12.33 26.71 12.24
CA ARG A 25 10.90 26.90 12.48
C ARG A 25 10.18 25.62 12.90
N HIS A 26 10.54 24.49 12.31
CA HIS A 26 9.99 23.20 12.70
C HIS A 26 10.39 22.84 14.13
N LEU A 27 11.65 23.05 14.50
CA LEU A 27 12.11 22.84 15.87
C LEU A 27 11.38 23.77 16.85
N GLU A 28 11.24 25.05 16.54
CA GLU A 28 10.47 26.01 17.34
C GLU A 28 9.01 25.56 17.55
N ALA A 29 8.36 25.06 16.50
CA ALA A 29 6.99 24.54 16.59
C ALA A 29 6.91 23.29 17.50
N VAL A 30 7.88 22.37 17.37
CA VAL A 30 7.97 21.17 18.21
C VAL A 30 8.19 21.53 19.68
N GLU A 31 9.07 22.49 19.97
CA GLU A 31 9.35 22.96 21.34
C GLU A 31 8.15 23.69 21.96
N ALA A 32 7.33 24.35 21.13
CA ALA A 32 6.13 25.07 21.55
C ALA A 32 4.84 24.22 21.56
N ARG A 33 4.92 22.93 21.21
CA ARG A 33 3.74 22.09 21.00
C ARG A 33 2.85 21.99 22.23
N THR A 34 1.55 21.99 21.99
CA THR A 34 0.50 21.98 23.02
C THR A 34 -0.21 20.63 23.17
N GLY A 35 0.09 19.67 22.29
CA GLY A 35 -0.45 18.29 22.29
C GLY A 35 0.38 17.37 21.39
N GLU A 36 -0.02 16.09 21.30
CA GLU A 36 0.61 15.12 20.39
C GLU A 36 0.29 15.43 18.92
N ASP A 37 -0.92 15.90 18.62
CA ASP A 37 -1.39 16.28 17.27
C ASP A 37 -1.48 17.81 17.08
N ASP A 38 -0.40 18.53 17.39
CA ASP A 38 -0.40 20.00 17.24
C ASP A 38 -0.36 20.41 15.75
N PRO A 39 -1.38 21.12 15.23
CA PRO A 39 -1.41 21.53 13.82
C PRO A 39 -0.24 22.42 13.41
N ALA A 40 0.32 23.20 14.35
CA ALA A 40 1.46 24.07 14.06
C ALA A 40 2.74 23.28 13.76
N VAL A 41 2.91 22.12 14.39
CA VAL A 41 4.03 21.21 14.12
C VAL A 41 3.87 20.59 12.74
N TYR A 42 2.66 20.15 12.40
CA TYR A 42 2.33 19.58 11.10
C TYR A 42 2.55 20.58 9.95
N ASP A 43 2.07 21.81 10.10
CA ASP A 43 2.27 22.88 9.11
C ASP A 43 3.77 23.20 8.92
N ALA A 44 4.52 23.25 10.02
CA ALA A 44 5.97 23.49 9.97
C ALA A 44 6.73 22.32 9.32
N PHE A 45 6.29 21.08 9.55
CA PHE A 45 6.82 19.88 8.91
C PHE A 45 6.63 19.93 7.39
N ASN A 46 5.41 20.23 6.93
CA ASN A 46 5.13 20.36 5.49
C ASN A 46 5.94 21.48 4.83
N ALA A 47 6.12 22.60 5.52
CA ALA A 47 6.96 23.69 5.04
C ALA A 47 8.45 23.32 4.96
N LEU A 48 8.94 22.44 5.86
CA LEU A 48 10.29 21.90 5.81
C LEU A 48 10.46 20.92 4.65
N ALA A 49 9.52 20.01 4.46
CA ALA A 49 9.50 19.09 3.33
C ALA A 49 9.56 19.83 1.99
N ALA A 50 8.67 20.80 1.77
CA ALA A 50 8.66 21.60 0.54
C ALA A 50 9.98 22.38 0.32
N ALA A 51 10.61 22.88 1.39
CA ALA A 51 11.89 23.56 1.28
C ALA A 51 13.03 22.60 0.91
N ALA A 52 13.01 21.39 1.46
CA ALA A 52 14.00 20.34 1.19
C ALA A 52 13.90 19.84 -0.26
N GLU A 53 12.70 19.58 -0.77
CA GLU A 53 12.45 19.20 -2.17
C GLU A 53 12.96 20.27 -3.14
N ALA A 54 12.62 21.55 -2.89
CA ALA A 54 13.09 22.65 -3.71
C ALA A 54 14.61 22.83 -3.66
N TYR A 55 15.29 22.43 -2.58
CA TYR A 55 16.74 22.43 -2.54
C TYR A 55 17.32 21.26 -3.34
N ASP A 56 16.75 20.07 -3.21
CA ASP A 56 17.19 18.86 -3.92
C ASP A 56 17.07 19.03 -5.44
N GLU A 57 15.94 19.55 -5.94
CA GLU A 57 15.73 19.87 -7.36
C GLU A 57 16.82 20.81 -7.89
N ARG A 58 17.13 21.88 -7.14
CA ARG A 58 18.14 22.86 -7.55
C ARG A 58 19.56 22.34 -7.45
N LEU A 59 19.82 21.45 -6.50
CA LEU A 59 21.10 20.78 -6.34
C LEU A 59 21.34 19.85 -7.54
N TYR A 60 20.34 19.06 -7.89
CA TYR A 60 20.36 18.15 -9.03
C TYR A 60 20.54 18.91 -10.35
N ASP A 61 19.69 19.90 -10.63
CA ASP A 61 19.75 20.68 -11.87
C ASP A 61 21.11 21.34 -12.12
N ARG A 62 21.81 21.75 -11.05
CA ARG A 62 23.07 22.47 -11.17
C ARG A 62 24.32 21.60 -11.07
N TYR A 63 24.29 20.57 -10.22
CA TYR A 63 25.47 19.78 -9.87
C TYR A 63 25.32 18.29 -10.17
N ASP A 64 24.14 17.82 -10.60
CA ASP A 64 23.83 16.39 -10.83
C ASP A 64 24.05 15.53 -9.58
N GLU A 65 23.74 16.12 -8.42
CA GLU A 65 23.88 15.53 -7.09
C GLU A 65 22.53 15.55 -6.37
N VAL A 66 22.30 14.55 -5.51
CA VAL A 66 21.07 14.41 -4.71
C VAL A 66 21.42 14.37 -3.23
N THR A 67 20.47 14.78 -2.39
CA THR A 67 20.61 14.66 -0.93
C THR A 67 20.32 13.22 -0.48
N PRO A 68 20.96 12.75 0.61
CA PRO A 68 20.73 11.40 1.13
C PRO A 68 19.45 11.28 1.98
N PHE A 69 18.59 12.30 1.99
CA PHE A 69 17.36 12.33 2.80
C PHE A 69 16.14 12.16 1.89
N GLU A 70 15.30 11.17 2.18
CA GLU A 70 14.02 11.01 1.50
C GLU A 70 12.91 11.71 2.27
N ILE A 71 12.06 12.43 1.55
CA ILE A 71 10.83 13.00 2.09
C ILE A 71 9.73 11.97 1.86
N PRO A 72 9.03 11.50 2.91
CA PRO A 72 7.86 10.63 2.72
C PRO A 72 6.90 11.28 1.72
N GLY A 73 6.62 10.59 0.60
CA GLY A 73 5.91 11.17 -0.53
C GLY A 73 4.53 11.70 -0.15
N ALA A 74 4.28 12.98 -0.43
CA ALA A 74 2.98 13.63 -0.19
C ALA A 74 1.84 13.04 -1.04
N ASP A 75 2.15 12.36 -2.15
CA ASP A 75 1.16 11.71 -3.01
C ASP A 75 0.71 10.32 -2.50
N ASP A 76 1.48 9.70 -1.59
CA ASP A 76 1.11 8.43 -0.92
C ASP A 76 0.57 8.64 0.50
N ALA A 77 0.69 9.85 1.03
CA ALA A 77 0.19 10.21 2.34
C ALA A 77 -1.33 10.43 2.29
N LEU A 78 -2.05 9.63 3.08
CA LEU A 78 -3.47 9.86 3.34
C LEU A 78 -3.67 11.25 3.98
N PRO A 79 -4.81 11.91 3.74
CA PRO A 79 -5.12 13.16 4.44
C PRO A 79 -5.15 12.92 5.96
N PRO A 80 -5.01 13.99 6.78
CA PRO A 80 -5.09 13.85 8.23
C PRO A 80 -6.34 13.08 8.66
N TYR A 81 -6.17 12.16 9.62
CA TYR A 81 -7.28 11.39 10.16
C TYR A 81 -8.34 12.34 10.74
N GLY A 82 -9.56 12.23 10.22
CA GLY A 82 -10.72 13.02 10.62
C GLY A 82 -11.84 12.18 11.23
N GLY A 83 -11.56 10.91 11.56
CA GLY A 83 -12.52 10.00 12.19
C GLY A 83 -12.61 10.16 13.71
N PRO A 84 -13.46 9.34 14.36
CA PRO A 84 -13.66 9.40 15.81
C PRO A 84 -12.39 8.99 16.59
N GLU A 85 -12.18 9.61 17.76
CA GLU A 85 -11.09 9.23 18.69
C GLU A 85 -11.30 7.81 19.27
N GLU A 86 -12.54 7.43 19.55
CA GLU A 86 -12.94 6.10 20.04
C GLU A 86 -13.88 5.41 19.02
N PRO A 87 -13.36 4.72 17.99
CA PRO A 87 -14.19 4.07 16.99
C PRO A 87 -14.96 2.87 17.54
N HIS A 88 -16.24 2.76 17.20
CA HIS A 88 -17.11 1.64 17.62
C HIS A 88 -17.23 0.53 16.57
N ALA A 89 -16.81 0.80 15.33
CA ALA A 89 -16.76 -0.17 14.25
C ALA A 89 -15.55 0.09 13.34
N LEU A 90 -15.06 -0.98 12.71
CA LEU A 90 -13.93 -0.94 11.78
C LEU A 90 -14.27 -1.68 10.49
N SER A 91 -13.77 -1.18 9.36
CA SER A 91 -13.74 -1.90 8.09
C SER A 91 -12.29 -2.15 7.68
N VAL A 92 -12.00 -3.37 7.21
CA VAL A 92 -10.67 -3.75 6.72
C VAL A 92 -10.79 -4.08 5.24
N LEU A 93 -10.15 -3.28 4.40
CA LEU A 93 -10.11 -3.49 2.95
C LEU A 93 -8.74 -4.06 2.60
N ILE A 94 -8.73 -5.21 1.94
CA ILE A 94 -7.50 -5.89 1.55
C ILE A 94 -7.49 -6.03 0.03
N ARG A 95 -6.45 -5.47 -0.60
CA ARG A 95 -6.09 -5.74 -1.98
C ARG A 95 -4.93 -6.75 -1.99
N ARG A 96 -5.12 -7.88 -2.66
CA ARG A 96 -4.07 -8.87 -2.92
C ARG A 96 -3.96 -9.03 -4.43
N ASP A 97 -2.79 -8.73 -4.98
CA ASP A 97 -2.55 -8.91 -6.40
C ASP A 97 -1.92 -10.29 -6.65
N TYR A 98 -2.30 -10.94 -7.76
CA TYR A 98 -1.76 -12.24 -8.15
C TYR A 98 -1.36 -12.25 -9.62
N ALA A 99 -0.19 -12.82 -9.91
CA ALA A 99 0.22 -13.17 -11.27
C ALA A 99 -0.15 -14.62 -11.58
N VAL A 100 -0.79 -14.87 -12.73
CA VAL A 100 -1.04 -16.25 -13.20
C VAL A 100 0.22 -16.79 -13.87
N VAL A 101 1.04 -17.52 -13.11
CA VAL A 101 2.33 -18.05 -13.57
C VAL A 101 2.23 -19.47 -14.13
N GLU A 102 1.27 -20.28 -13.66
CA GLU A 102 1.01 -21.63 -14.18
C GLU A 102 -0.46 -21.80 -14.65
N PRO A 103 -0.83 -21.27 -15.83
CA PRO A 103 -2.22 -21.34 -16.33
C PRO A 103 -2.80 -22.75 -16.44
N GLN A 104 -1.95 -23.75 -16.74
CA GLN A 104 -2.38 -25.15 -16.87
C GLN A 104 -2.75 -25.76 -15.51
N ARG A 105 -2.07 -25.36 -14.43
CA ARG A 105 -2.40 -25.78 -13.07
C ARG A 105 -3.75 -25.22 -12.65
N LEU A 106 -3.98 -23.93 -12.91
CA LEU A 106 -5.25 -23.26 -12.66
C LEU A 106 -6.42 -23.95 -13.38
N LEU A 107 -6.26 -24.24 -14.68
CA LEU A 107 -7.25 -24.98 -15.47
C LEU A 107 -7.54 -26.38 -14.91
N SER A 108 -6.49 -27.09 -14.49
CA SER A 108 -6.60 -28.44 -13.91
C SER A 108 -7.29 -28.44 -12.53
N GLN A 109 -7.18 -27.35 -11.78
CA GLN A 109 -7.90 -27.17 -10.52
C GLN A 109 -9.38 -26.87 -10.77
N ALA A 110 -9.68 -25.93 -11.67
CA ALA A 110 -11.06 -25.61 -12.04
C ALA A 110 -11.81 -26.83 -12.60
N GLN A 111 -11.16 -27.65 -13.44
CA GLN A 111 -11.77 -28.89 -13.93
C GLN A 111 -12.07 -29.87 -12.79
N ARG A 112 -11.16 -30.01 -11.81
CA ARG A 112 -11.40 -30.89 -10.66
C ARG A 112 -12.58 -30.44 -9.82
N ILE A 113 -12.76 -29.14 -9.61
CA ILE A 113 -13.91 -28.57 -8.89
C ILE A 113 -15.21 -28.91 -9.65
N ALA A 114 -15.22 -28.67 -10.96
CA ALA A 114 -16.39 -28.93 -11.82
C ALA A 114 -16.77 -30.42 -11.88
N ASP A 115 -15.77 -31.31 -11.90
CA ASP A 115 -16.01 -32.76 -11.89
C ASP A 115 -16.60 -33.24 -10.56
N LEU A 116 -16.33 -32.53 -9.46
CA LEU A 116 -16.85 -32.84 -8.13
C LEU A 116 -18.25 -32.28 -7.88
N ASP A 117 -18.61 -31.16 -8.53
CA ASP A 117 -19.95 -30.59 -8.50
C ASP A 117 -20.46 -30.24 -9.91
N PRO A 118 -21.01 -31.22 -10.66
CA PRO A 118 -21.48 -31.02 -12.02
C PRO A 118 -22.80 -30.23 -12.12
N ASP A 119 -23.47 -29.96 -10.98
CA ASP A 119 -24.76 -29.27 -10.91
C ASP A 119 -24.62 -27.78 -10.50
N ALA A 120 -23.43 -27.30 -10.15
CA ALA A 120 -23.14 -25.92 -9.74
C ALA A 120 -23.44 -24.84 -10.82
N ASP A 121 -23.69 -25.24 -12.06
CA ASP A 121 -23.68 -24.39 -13.25
C ASP A 121 -25.02 -23.71 -13.62
N THR A 122 -25.97 -23.52 -12.68
CA THR A 122 -27.28 -22.93 -13.04
C THR A 122 -27.64 -21.56 -12.45
N ASP A 123 -26.87 -20.97 -11.53
CA ASP A 123 -27.28 -19.69 -10.89
C ASP A 123 -26.35 -18.48 -11.12
N THR A 124 -25.15 -18.65 -11.69
CA THR A 124 -24.16 -17.56 -11.81
C THR A 124 -24.15 -16.79 -13.14
N GLY A 125 -25.07 -17.09 -14.08
CA GLY A 125 -25.27 -16.27 -15.29
C GLY A 125 -24.10 -16.17 -16.28
N VAL A 126 -22.98 -16.86 -16.02
CA VAL A 126 -21.82 -16.96 -16.91
C VAL A 126 -21.70 -18.42 -17.35
N GLY A 127 -22.48 -18.80 -18.36
CA GLY A 127 -22.35 -20.10 -19.04
C GLY A 127 -21.07 -20.16 -19.89
N ALA A 128 -19.91 -20.01 -19.26
CA ALA A 128 -18.63 -20.32 -19.87
C ALA A 128 -18.38 -21.80 -19.64
N VAL A 129 -18.17 -22.56 -20.72
CA VAL A 129 -17.82 -23.98 -20.65
C VAL A 129 -16.67 -24.14 -19.64
N VAL A 130 -16.95 -24.79 -18.52
CA VAL A 130 -16.01 -24.97 -17.42
C VAL A 130 -14.72 -25.60 -17.96
N GLY A 131 -13.56 -25.04 -17.59
CA GLY A 131 -12.24 -25.52 -18.02
C GLY A 131 -11.78 -25.09 -19.43
N SER A 132 -12.54 -24.30 -20.18
CA SER A 132 -12.15 -23.91 -21.56
C SER A 132 -11.24 -22.68 -21.66
N SER A 133 -11.16 -21.85 -20.61
CA SER A 133 -10.31 -20.65 -20.58
C SER A 133 -9.81 -20.34 -19.17
N VAL A 134 -8.67 -19.64 -19.09
CA VAL A 134 -8.09 -19.15 -17.82
C VAL A 134 -9.09 -18.25 -17.07
N HIS A 135 -9.79 -17.38 -17.79
CA HIS A 135 -10.82 -16.49 -17.21
C HIS A 135 -11.95 -17.28 -16.52
N ALA A 136 -12.47 -18.31 -17.19
CA ALA A 136 -13.50 -19.17 -16.60
C ALA A 136 -12.96 -19.94 -15.38
N ALA A 137 -11.72 -20.42 -15.44
CA ALA A 137 -11.09 -21.11 -14.32
C ALA A 137 -10.89 -20.22 -13.09
N VAL A 138 -10.57 -18.93 -13.27
CA VAL A 138 -10.56 -17.95 -12.17
C VAL A 138 -11.95 -17.83 -11.53
N GLY A 139 -13.00 -17.70 -12.34
CA GLY A 139 -14.37 -17.61 -11.84
C GLY A 139 -14.79 -18.83 -11.01
N VAL A 140 -14.44 -20.03 -11.46
CA VAL A 140 -14.70 -21.29 -10.72
C VAL A 140 -13.91 -21.34 -9.42
N LEU A 141 -12.62 -20.99 -9.46
CA LEU A 141 -11.77 -21.02 -8.27
C LEU A 141 -12.28 -20.07 -7.17
N PHE A 142 -12.58 -18.82 -7.53
CA PHE A 142 -13.07 -17.80 -6.60
C PHE A 142 -14.54 -17.96 -6.22
N GLY A 143 -15.28 -18.83 -6.92
CA GLY A 143 -16.63 -19.23 -6.52
C GLY A 143 -16.66 -20.37 -5.51
N GLU A 144 -15.64 -21.23 -5.50
CA GLU A 144 -15.56 -22.41 -4.62
C GLU A 144 -14.81 -22.13 -3.31
N TYR A 145 -13.70 -21.39 -3.37
CA TYR A 145 -12.82 -21.19 -2.20
C TYR A 145 -13.02 -19.81 -1.56
N GLU A 146 -12.86 -19.76 -0.24
CA GLU A 146 -12.82 -18.49 0.48
C GLU A 146 -11.54 -17.70 0.12
N PRO A 147 -11.56 -16.36 0.16
CA PRO A 147 -10.39 -15.54 -0.18
C PRO A 147 -9.12 -15.88 0.61
N ASP A 148 -9.25 -16.28 1.88
CA ASP A 148 -8.10 -16.65 2.72
C ASP A 148 -7.57 -18.06 2.42
N GLU A 149 -8.42 -18.97 1.92
CA GLU A 149 -7.96 -20.25 1.38
C GLU A 149 -7.18 -20.05 0.09
N ILE A 150 -7.65 -19.15 -0.78
CA ILE A 150 -6.92 -18.78 -2.00
C ILE A 150 -5.58 -18.16 -1.64
N ALA A 151 -5.55 -17.23 -0.67
CA ALA A 151 -4.32 -16.61 -0.22
C ALA A 151 -3.32 -17.63 0.35
N SER A 152 -3.75 -18.55 1.21
CA SER A 152 -2.85 -19.55 1.81
C SER A 152 -2.35 -20.61 0.81
N ARG A 153 -3.09 -20.87 -0.28
CA ARG A 153 -2.80 -21.95 -1.23
C ARG A 153 -2.57 -21.46 -2.66
N HIS A 154 -2.27 -20.18 -2.85
CA HIS A 154 -2.15 -19.54 -4.18
C HIS A 154 -1.21 -20.30 -5.14
N LYS A 155 -0.08 -20.82 -4.64
CA LYS A 155 0.87 -21.65 -5.43
C LYS A 155 0.27 -22.97 -5.92
N GLU A 156 -0.66 -23.57 -5.17
CA GLU A 156 -1.38 -24.78 -5.60
C GLU A 156 -2.35 -24.52 -6.76
N PHE A 157 -2.73 -23.25 -6.95
CA PHE A 157 -3.60 -22.79 -8.03
C PHE A 157 -2.83 -22.24 -9.22
N GLY A 158 -1.49 -22.18 -9.15
CA GLY A 158 -0.65 -21.64 -10.22
C GLY A 158 -0.61 -20.12 -10.24
N LEU A 159 -0.86 -19.51 -9.10
CA LEU A 159 -0.75 -18.07 -8.86
C LEU A 159 0.56 -17.80 -8.11
N GLU A 160 1.18 -16.68 -8.42
CA GLU A 160 2.25 -16.06 -7.63
C GLU A 160 1.71 -14.80 -6.98
N GLU A 161 2.03 -14.58 -5.72
CA GLU A 161 1.63 -13.38 -5.00
C GLU A 161 2.39 -12.15 -5.53
N GLY A 162 1.66 -11.07 -5.77
CA GLY A 162 2.20 -9.76 -6.12
C GLY A 162 2.13 -8.83 -4.91
N ASP A 163 2.00 -7.53 -5.17
CA ASP A 163 1.88 -6.56 -4.09
C ASP A 163 0.53 -6.68 -3.37
N SER A 164 0.52 -6.31 -2.09
CA SER A 164 -0.69 -6.25 -1.30
C SER A 164 -0.79 -4.95 -0.51
N THR A 165 -2.03 -4.51 -0.31
CA THR A 165 -2.36 -3.31 0.46
C THR A 165 -3.49 -3.63 1.41
N LEU A 166 -3.34 -3.24 2.68
CA LEU A 166 -4.37 -3.33 3.71
C LEU A 166 -4.72 -1.94 4.22
N TRP A 167 -6.00 -1.59 4.17
CA TRP A 167 -6.55 -0.37 4.77
C TRP A 167 -7.46 -0.73 5.94
N VAL A 168 -7.30 -0.02 7.06
CA VAL A 168 -8.23 -0.07 8.19
C VAL A 168 -8.91 1.28 8.31
N SER A 169 -10.23 1.32 8.18
CA SER A 169 -11.02 2.55 8.35
C SER A 169 -11.95 2.45 9.56
N ALA A 170 -12.03 3.55 10.29
CA ALA A 170 -12.97 3.70 11.40
C ALA A 170 -14.36 4.08 10.90
N ALA A 171 -15.39 3.64 11.62
CA ALA A 171 -16.75 4.15 11.48
C ALA A 171 -17.25 4.67 12.84
N GLU A 172 -17.98 5.79 12.80
CA GLU A 172 -18.58 6.41 13.98
C GLU A 172 -19.67 5.53 14.59
N ASP A 173 -20.58 5.04 13.74
CA ASP A 173 -21.70 4.20 14.14
C ASP A 173 -21.52 2.74 13.71
N LEU A 174 -22.08 1.83 14.49
CA LEU A 174 -22.17 0.42 14.14
C LEU A 174 -23.28 0.20 13.10
N PRO A 175 -22.98 -0.26 11.87
CA PRO A 175 -24.01 -0.38 10.84
C PRO A 175 -25.00 -1.51 11.11
N GLU A 176 -26.18 -1.44 10.49
CA GLU A 176 -27.20 -2.48 10.62
C GLU A 176 -26.81 -3.77 9.86
N PRO A 177 -27.31 -4.95 10.27
CA PRO A 177 -27.04 -6.20 9.57
C PRO A 177 -27.39 -6.13 8.08
N GLY A 178 -26.41 -6.42 7.22
CA GLY A 178 -26.55 -6.41 5.77
C GLY A 178 -26.14 -5.10 5.09
N GLU A 179 -25.98 -4.00 5.82
CA GLU A 179 -25.49 -2.73 5.24
C GLU A 179 -24.05 -2.87 4.71
N TRP A 180 -23.24 -3.72 5.35
CA TRP A 180 -21.85 -3.99 4.95
C TRP A 180 -21.75 -4.66 3.58
N LEU A 181 -22.82 -5.29 3.10
CA LEU A 181 -22.83 -6.09 1.88
C LEU A 181 -23.26 -5.28 0.65
N ASN A 182 -23.81 -4.07 0.82
CA ASN A 182 -24.38 -3.30 -0.29
C ASN A 182 -23.31 -2.60 -1.14
N THR A 183 -22.26 -2.06 -0.52
CA THR A 183 -21.17 -1.32 -1.20
C THR A 183 -19.81 -1.60 -0.55
N PRO A 184 -19.34 -2.86 -0.50
CA PRO A 184 -18.13 -3.24 0.24
C PRO A 184 -16.82 -2.64 -0.32
N PHE A 185 -16.86 -2.09 -1.54
CA PHE A 185 -15.71 -1.50 -2.23
C PHE A 185 -15.97 -0.08 -2.73
N ASP A 186 -17.00 0.62 -2.22
CA ASP A 186 -17.00 2.07 -2.39
C ASP A 186 -15.71 2.62 -1.79
N GLN A 187 -15.08 3.59 -2.48
CA GLN A 187 -13.78 4.10 -2.07
C GLN A 187 -13.84 4.50 -0.58
N ALA A 188 -13.01 3.84 0.24
CA ALA A 188 -12.87 4.20 1.64
C ALA A 188 -12.56 5.70 1.71
N ASP A 189 -13.32 6.44 2.52
CA ASP A 189 -13.05 7.86 2.74
C ASP A 189 -11.61 7.99 3.27
N PRO A 190 -10.69 8.63 2.53
CA PRO A 190 -9.29 8.70 2.91
C PRO A 190 -9.07 9.38 4.27
N THR A 191 -10.02 10.21 4.71
CA THR A 191 -9.97 10.87 6.03
C THR A 191 -10.33 9.94 7.19
N GLN A 192 -10.99 8.80 6.91
CA GLN A 192 -11.38 7.82 7.93
C GLN A 192 -10.40 6.65 8.03
N VAL A 193 -9.33 6.64 7.23
CA VAL A 193 -8.32 5.58 7.27
C VAL A 193 -7.41 5.78 8.48
N VAL A 194 -7.45 4.82 9.39
CA VAL A 194 -6.62 4.78 10.60
C VAL A 194 -5.20 4.35 10.25
N CYS A 195 -5.06 3.34 9.39
CA CYS A 195 -3.77 2.86 8.92
C CYS A 195 -3.83 2.23 7.53
N ARG A 196 -2.72 2.35 6.81
CA ARG A 196 -2.44 1.72 5.52
C ARG A 196 -1.13 0.95 5.65
N PHE A 197 -1.16 -0.32 5.24
CA PHE A 197 0.03 -1.16 5.13
C PHE A 197 0.17 -1.56 3.67
N ASP A 198 1.34 -1.32 3.10
CA ASP A 198 1.70 -1.78 1.76
C ASP A 198 2.84 -2.78 1.89
N VAL A 199 2.66 -3.96 1.30
CA VAL A 199 3.68 -5.00 1.19
C VAL A 199 3.99 -5.18 -0.28
N SER A 200 5.24 -4.96 -0.63
CA SER A 200 5.71 -5.17 -2.00
C SER A 200 6.35 -6.54 -2.10
N SER A 201 5.90 -7.31 -3.10
CA SER A 201 6.43 -8.64 -3.41
C SER A 201 7.93 -8.66 -3.70
N VAL A 202 8.49 -7.54 -4.16
CA VAL A 202 9.92 -7.40 -4.47
C VAL A 202 10.77 -7.21 -3.21
N PHE A 203 10.22 -6.56 -2.18
CA PHE A 203 10.97 -6.25 -0.95
C PHE A 203 10.74 -7.27 0.17
N ASP A 204 9.63 -8.02 0.14
CA ASP A 204 9.30 -9.07 1.12
C ASP A 204 10.23 -10.31 1.01
N GLU A 205 10.73 -10.62 -0.20
CA GLU A 205 11.65 -11.75 -0.41
C GLU A 205 13.05 -11.52 0.23
N ASP A 206 13.45 -10.27 0.46
CA ASP A 206 14.77 -9.92 1.00
C ASP A 206 14.83 -9.99 2.55
N GLU A 207 13.71 -9.86 3.28
CA GLU A 207 13.69 -9.90 4.76
C GLU A 207 13.73 -11.33 5.36
N LEU A 208 13.45 -12.37 4.57
CA LEU A 208 13.41 -13.76 5.03
C LEU A 208 14.79 -14.46 5.09
N LEU A 209 15.88 -13.76 4.75
CA LEU A 209 17.22 -14.35 4.60
C LEU A 209 18.18 -14.11 5.78
N ASP A 210 17.79 -13.38 6.83
CA ASP A 210 18.73 -12.96 7.90
C ASP A 210 18.69 -13.77 9.22
N ASP A 211 17.87 -14.83 9.33
CA ASP A 211 17.65 -15.54 10.63
C ASP A 211 18.15 -17.00 10.72
N GLU A 212 18.97 -17.51 9.79
CA GLU A 212 19.45 -18.92 9.83
C GLU A 212 20.93 -19.16 10.21
N ASP A 213 21.73 -18.14 10.57
CA ASP A 213 23.18 -18.34 10.81
C ASP A 213 23.69 -18.04 12.24
N VAL A 214 22.95 -18.44 13.29
CA VAL A 214 23.50 -18.42 14.67
C VAL A 214 23.24 -19.69 15.45
N LEU A 215 23.56 -20.87 14.90
CA LEU A 215 23.80 -22.06 15.73
C LEU A 215 24.80 -23.01 15.05
N GLU A 216 26.10 -22.86 15.32
CA GLU A 216 27.00 -24.00 15.60
C GLU A 216 28.41 -23.52 15.97
N GLY A 217 28.83 -23.80 17.21
CA GLY A 217 30.18 -23.49 17.68
C GLY A 217 30.49 -23.79 19.14
N GLU A 218 29.85 -24.79 19.77
CA GLU A 218 30.37 -25.35 21.03
C GLU A 218 31.29 -26.54 20.74
N GLY A 219 32.58 -26.38 21.02
CA GLY A 219 33.56 -27.46 20.96
C GLY A 219 34.91 -27.02 21.51
N VAL A 220 35.09 -27.17 22.83
CA VAL A 220 36.40 -27.26 23.50
C VAL A 220 36.56 -28.69 24.03
#